data_AF-A0A0F9IKX5-F1
#
_entry.id   AF-A0A0F9IKX5-F1
#
_cell.length_a   1.000
_cell.length_b   1.000
_cell.length_c   1.000
_cell.angle_alpha   90.00
_cell.angle_beta   90.00
_cell.angle_gamma   90.00
#
_symmetry.space_group_name_H-M   'P 1'
#
loop_
_entity.id
_entity.type
_entity.pdbx_description
1 polymer ?
#
loop_
_entity_poly.entity_id
_entity_poly.type
_entity_poly.pdbx_seq_one_letter_code
_entity_poly.pdbx_strand_id
1 'polypeptide(L)'
;STAVGKSASASAFGSSAFGNGATATHSYSIALGQGVSTTGFNQVAIGNRDLEVQDSTRGVILQSPNGTRHRVTVADNASLTVTAL
;
A
#
# COMPACT_ATOMS: atom_id res chain seq x y z
N SER A 1 -13.05 -12.49 0.31
CA SER A 1 -12.58 -11.29 1.02
C SER A 1 -11.89 -11.72 2.30
N THR A 2 -11.13 -10.83 2.93
CA THR A 2 -10.41 -11.11 4.18
C THR A 2 -10.43 -9.89 5.10
N ALA A 3 -10.81 -10.07 6.36
CA ALA A 3 -10.83 -9.00 7.36
C ALA A 3 -10.11 -9.44 8.63
N VAL A 4 -9.16 -8.62 9.12
CA VAL A 4 -8.38 -8.90 10.33
C VAL A 4 -8.36 -7.66 11.22
N GLY A 5 -8.84 -7.81 12.46
CA GLY A 5 -8.94 -6.73 13.45
C GLY A 5 -10.37 -6.56 13.96
N LYS A 6 -10.52 -6.04 15.18
CA LYS A 6 -11.85 -5.76 15.76
C LYS A 6 -12.62 -4.80 14.84
N SER A 7 -13.85 -5.15 14.47
CA SER A 7 -14.70 -4.34 13.57
C SER A 7 -14.12 -4.09 12.17
N ALA A 8 -13.12 -4.85 11.73
CA ALA A 8 -12.68 -4.80 10.33
C ALA A 8 -13.78 -5.37 9.41
N SER A 9 -13.97 -4.76 8.24
CA SER A 9 -14.97 -5.16 7.24
C SER A 9 -14.37 -5.18 5.85
N ALA A 10 -14.40 -6.35 5.20
CA ALA A 10 -14.02 -6.52 3.81
C ALA A 10 -15.22 -7.10 3.05
N SER A 11 -16.12 -6.22 2.60
CA SER A 11 -17.45 -6.59 2.10
C SER A 11 -17.54 -6.74 0.58
N ALA A 12 -16.58 -6.21 -0.18
CA ALA A 12 -16.58 -6.28 -1.63
C ALA A 12 -15.84 -7.52 -2.18
N PHE A 13 -16.09 -7.84 -3.45
CA PHE A 13 -15.44 -8.95 -4.14
C PHE A 13 -13.92 -8.76 -4.18
N GLY A 14 -13.16 -9.75 -3.73
CA GLY A 14 -11.68 -9.69 -3.69
C GLY A 14 -11.09 -8.63 -2.74
N SER A 15 -11.89 -8.04 -1.84
CA SER A 15 -11.42 -7.03 -0.89
C SER A 15 -10.67 -7.59 0.31
N SER A 16 -9.78 -6.78 0.88
CA SER A 16 -9.02 -7.10 2.09
C SER A 16 -8.97 -5.91 3.06
N ALA A 17 -9.19 -6.13 4.34
CA ALA A 17 -9.15 -5.10 5.38
C ALA A 17 -8.32 -5.57 6.59
N PHE A 18 -7.25 -4.84 6.92
CA PHE A 18 -6.36 -5.17 8.02
C PHE A 18 -6.24 -3.97 8.97
N GLY A 19 -6.77 -4.09 10.18
CA GLY A 19 -6.75 -3.05 11.22
C GLY A 19 -8.09 -2.91 11.95
N ASN A 20 -8.07 -2.38 13.18
CA ASN A 20 -9.30 -2.13 13.93
C ASN A 20 -10.18 -1.09 13.19
N GLY A 21 -11.40 -1.47 12.82
CA GLY A 21 -12.31 -0.62 12.04
C GLY A 21 -11.89 -0.39 10.58
N ALA A 22 -10.92 -1.14 10.04
CA ALA A 22 -10.55 -1.04 8.63
C ALA A 22 -11.71 -1.50 7.73
N THR A 23 -12.05 -0.74 6.69
CA THR A 23 -13.23 -0.96 5.85
C THR A 23 -12.85 -0.97 4.36
N ALA A 24 -12.92 -2.12 3.71
CA ALA A 24 -12.70 -2.29 2.27
C ALA A 24 -14.02 -2.65 1.57
N THR A 25 -14.71 -1.63 1.06
CA THR A 25 -16.06 -1.73 0.45
C THR A 25 -16.05 -1.68 -1.07
N HIS A 26 -14.87 -1.58 -1.70
CA HIS A 26 -14.71 -1.56 -3.15
C HIS A 26 -14.05 -2.85 -3.66
N SER A 27 -14.45 -3.34 -4.84
CA SER A 27 -13.90 -4.59 -5.37
C SER A 27 -12.40 -4.49 -5.61
N TYR A 28 -11.68 -5.57 -5.29
CA TYR A 28 -10.22 -5.69 -5.39
C TYR A 28 -9.44 -4.62 -4.62
N SER A 29 -10.06 -3.99 -3.62
CA SER A 29 -9.41 -2.95 -2.81
C SER A 29 -8.84 -3.51 -1.50
N ILE A 30 -7.82 -2.83 -0.96
CA ILE A 30 -7.15 -3.19 0.29
C ILE A 30 -7.16 -1.98 1.24
N ALA A 31 -7.69 -2.12 2.45
CA ALA A 31 -7.57 -1.14 3.54
C ALA A 31 -6.53 -1.63 4.57
N LEU A 32 -5.46 -0.85 4.80
CA LEU A 32 -4.36 -1.19 5.69
C LEU A 32 -4.19 -0.13 6.79
N GLY A 33 -4.65 -0.42 8.01
CA GLY A 33 -4.51 0.44 9.19
C GLY A 33 -5.81 0.59 10.00
N GLN A 34 -5.69 1.17 11.20
CA GLN A 34 -6.85 1.45 12.06
C GLN A 34 -7.76 2.52 11.43
N GLY A 35 -9.05 2.21 11.28
CA GLY A 35 -10.06 3.14 10.75
C GLY A 35 -9.93 3.48 9.26
N VAL A 36 -9.04 2.80 8.54
CA VAL A 36 -8.80 3.07 7.11
C VAL A 36 -9.98 2.60 6.28
N SER A 37 -10.46 3.44 5.37
CA SER A 37 -11.52 3.08 4.42
C SER A 37 -11.04 3.23 2.99
N THR A 38 -11.32 2.25 2.13
CA THR A 38 -11.07 2.40 0.69
C THR A 38 -12.11 3.32 0.05
N THR A 39 -11.70 4.09 -0.94
CA THR A 39 -12.50 5.08 -1.66
C THR A 39 -12.63 4.78 -3.16
N GLY A 40 -12.06 3.67 -3.64
CA GLY A 40 -12.11 3.28 -5.04
C GLY A 40 -11.77 1.82 -5.31
N PHE A 41 -12.13 1.35 -6.51
CA PHE A 41 -11.80 0.02 -7.01
C PHE A 41 -10.29 -0.14 -7.20
N ASN A 42 -9.78 -1.36 -6.99
CA ASN A 42 -8.36 -1.69 -7.19
C ASN A 42 -7.37 -0.83 -6.35
N GLN A 43 -7.86 -0.09 -5.35
CA GLN A 43 -7.06 0.81 -4.52
C GLN A 43 -6.41 0.05 -3.37
N VAL A 44 -5.18 0.44 -3.02
CA VAL A 44 -4.57 0.14 -1.71
C VAL A 44 -4.60 1.42 -0.89
N ALA A 45 -5.47 1.50 0.11
CA ALA A 45 -5.51 2.59 1.08
C ALA A 45 -4.64 2.21 2.30
N ILE A 46 -3.67 3.05 2.62
CA ILE A 46 -2.80 2.92 3.79
C ILE A 46 -3.19 4.02 4.77
N GLY A 47 -3.19 3.70 6.07
CA GLY A 47 -3.59 4.63 7.12
C GLY A 47 -2.71 5.86 7.25
N ASN A 48 -2.96 6.63 8.30
CA ASN A 48 -2.32 7.93 8.56
C ASN A 48 -0.83 7.86 8.97
N ARG A 49 -0.15 6.74 8.73
CA ARG A 49 1.28 6.56 9.00
C ARG A 49 2.03 6.48 7.69
N ASP A 50 3.29 6.90 7.73
CA ASP A 50 4.17 6.78 6.58
C ASP A 50 4.46 5.32 6.25
N LEU A 51 4.61 5.04 4.96
CA LEU A 51 5.23 3.80 4.49
C LEU A 51 6.74 3.98 4.55
N GLU A 52 7.37 3.45 5.60
CA GLU A 52 8.81 3.52 5.81
C GLU A 52 9.51 2.25 5.31
N VAL A 53 10.61 2.41 4.57
CA VAL A 53 11.51 1.32 4.17
C VAL A 53 12.84 1.52 4.90
N GLN A 54 13.06 0.79 5.99
CA GLN A 54 14.22 0.97 6.87
C GLN A 54 15.51 0.29 6.38
N ASP A 55 15.42 -0.63 5.42
CA ASP A 55 16.60 -1.28 4.87
C ASP A 55 17.32 -0.32 3.91
N SER A 56 18.55 0.09 4.27
CA SER A 56 19.39 1.04 3.52
C SER A 56 19.67 0.65 2.07
N THR A 57 19.50 -0.62 1.71
CA THR A 57 19.71 -1.13 0.34
C THR A 57 18.41 -1.24 -0.45
N ARG A 58 17.27 -0.94 0.17
CA ARG A 58 15.94 -1.10 -0.41
C ARG A 58 15.21 0.23 -0.55
N GLY A 59 14.06 0.14 -1.20
CA GLY A 59 13.19 1.25 -1.55
C GLY A 59 11.91 0.69 -2.17
N VAL A 60 11.13 1.55 -2.80
CA VAL A 60 9.91 1.13 -3.51
C VAL A 60 10.28 0.68 -4.92
N ILE A 61 9.73 -0.44 -5.38
CA ILE A 61 9.90 -0.85 -6.79
C ILE A 61 8.70 -0.42 -7.61
N LEU A 62 8.95 0.34 -8.67
CA LEU A 62 7.98 0.74 -9.66
C LEU A 62 8.34 0.12 -11.00
N GLN A 63 7.34 -0.31 -11.77
CA GLN A 63 7.56 -0.85 -13.11
C GLN A 63 7.18 0.21 -14.16
N SER A 64 8.06 0.47 -15.12
CA SER A 64 7.78 1.35 -16.25
C SER A 64 6.92 0.62 -17.31
N PRO A 65 6.27 1.36 -18.23
CA PRO A 65 5.41 0.76 -19.27
C PRO A 65 6.09 -0.26 -20.18
N ASN A 66 7.41 -0.17 -20.36
CA ASN A 66 8.21 -1.14 -21.12
C ASN A 66 8.58 -2.40 -20.31
N GLY A 67 8.11 -2.52 -19.07
CA GLY A 67 8.33 -3.66 -18.19
C GLY A 67 9.58 -3.58 -17.31
N THR A 68 10.47 -2.61 -17.49
CA THR A 68 11.65 -2.43 -16.63
C THR A 68 11.23 -2.09 -15.20
N ARG A 69 11.87 -2.70 -14.21
CA ARG A 69 11.65 -2.39 -12.80
C ARG A 69 12.68 -1.36 -12.35
N HIS A 70 12.22 -0.37 -11.60
CA HIS A 70 13.05 0.68 -11.04
C HIS A 70 12.89 0.70 -9.53
N ARG A 71 14.01 0.74 -8.80
CA ARG A 71 14.00 1.04 -7.37
C ARG A 71 14.05 2.55 -7.19
N VAL A 72 13.15 3.08 -6.38
CA VAL A 72 13.14 4.46 -5.90
C VAL A 72 13.61 4.48 -4.45
N THR A 73 14.67 5.25 -4.18
CA THR A 73 15.23 5.49 -2.84
C THR A 73 15.41 7.00 -2.60
N VAL A 74 15.71 7.37 -1.36
CA VAL A 74 16.13 8.72 -0.98
C VAL A 74 17.59 8.64 -0.52
N ALA A 75 18.46 9.46 -1.09
CA ALA A 75 19.87 9.54 -0.66
C ALA A 75 20.04 10.48 0.54
N ASP A 76 21.21 10.46 1.20
CA ASP A 76 21.50 11.27 2.39
C ASP A 76 21.39 12.79 2.15
N ASN A 77 21.55 13.23 0.90
CA ASN A 77 21.32 14.61 0.48
C ASN A 77 19.84 14.92 0.17
N ALA A 78 18.92 14.06 0.59
CA ALA A 78 17.48 14.09 0.33
C ALA A 78 17.06 14.04 -1.15
N SER A 79 17.98 13.74 -2.08
CA SER A 79 17.61 13.54 -3.48
C SER A 79 16.93 12.19 -3.69
N LEU A 80 15.94 12.16 -4.59
CA LEU A 80 15.35 10.91 -5.05
C LEU A 80 16.31 10.24 -6.03
N THR A 81 16.61 8.97 -5.79
CA THR A 81 17.39 8.15 -6.71
C THR A 81 16.49 7.09 -7.34
N VAL A 82 16.57 6.94 -8.66
CA VAL A 82 15.83 5.93 -9.42
C VAL A 82 16.84 5.07 -10.18
N THR A 83 16.91 3.79 -9.84
CA THR A 83 17.88 2.85 -10.43
C THR A 83 17.15 1.68 -11.08
N ALA A 84 17.49 1.36 -12.34
CA ALA A 84 16.96 0.18 -13.02
C ALA A 84 17.48 -1.11 -12.37
N LEU A 85 16.63 -2.14 -12.31
CA LEU A 85 16.93 -3.49 -11.80
C LEU A 85 17.12 -4.49 -12.94
#